data_AF-A0A7I0IUE9-F1
#
_entry.id   AF-A0A7I0IUE9-F1
#
_cell.length_a   1.000
_cell.length_b   1.000
_cell.length_c   1.000
_cell.angle_alpha   90.00
_cell.angle_beta   90.00
_cell.angle_gamma   90.00
#
_symmetry.space_group_name_H-M   'P 1'
#
loop_
_entity.id
_entity.type
_entity.pdbx_description
1 polymer ?
#
loop_
_entity_poly.entity_id
_entity_poly.type
_entity_poly.pdbx_seq_one_letter_code
_entity_poly.pdbx_strand_id
1 'polypeptide(L)'
;MSIFAYKKQFLTLKSPSTIPTGKFQIQWLGPKWFQWSAKIGLQFLHFRNWWGKSFQGNEEAFNLFQNPETMSFEEKYKMLVSFGNSPIDGKPSLFLHYTKQAPFPWPYFVDEFRVLKEGELLGMSYPRFAPILALPFLIRKS
;
A
#
# COMPACT_ATOMS: atom_id res chain seq x y z
N MET A 1 17.70 2.00 5.47
CA MET A 1 17.76 2.68 4.16
C MET A 1 16.96 3.98 4.22
N SER A 2 17.34 4.99 3.44
CA SER A 2 16.57 6.24 3.32
C SER A 2 15.32 6.04 2.45
N ILE A 3 14.37 6.97 2.54
CA ILE A 3 13.18 7.00 1.66
C ILE A 3 13.60 7.00 0.18
N PHE A 4 14.62 7.80 -0.16
CA PHE A 4 15.16 7.88 -1.52
C PHE A 4 15.75 6.56 -2.03
N ALA A 5 16.39 5.78 -1.15
CA ALA A 5 16.93 4.47 -1.53
C ALA A 5 15.82 3.49 -1.89
N TYR A 6 14.71 3.47 -1.15
CA TYR A 6 13.54 2.65 -1.49
C TYR A 6 12.85 3.12 -2.77
N LYS A 7 12.76 4.44 -3.01
CA LYS A 7 12.29 4.97 -4.29
C LYS A 7 13.14 4.46 -5.44
N LYS A 8 14.48 4.59 -5.36
CA LYS A 8 15.39 4.08 -6.39
C LYS A 8 15.23 2.58 -6.62
N GLN A 9 15.09 1.80 -5.54
CA GLN A 9 14.85 0.36 -5.64
C GLN A 9 13.55 0.05 -6.37
N PHE A 10 12.46 0.74 -6.06
CA PHE A 10 11.16 0.53 -6.73
C PHE A 10 11.23 0.68 -8.24
N LEU A 11 12.02 1.63 -8.75
CA LEU A 11 12.21 1.87 -10.18
C LEU A 11 12.86 0.68 -10.92
N THR A 12 13.54 -0.22 -10.21
CA THR A 12 14.19 -1.41 -10.79
C THR A 12 13.33 -2.66 -10.69
N LEU A 13 12.24 -2.64 -9.92
CA LEU A 13 11.37 -3.79 -9.72
C LEU A 13 10.41 -3.99 -10.90
N LYS A 14 9.81 -5.19 -10.97
CA LYS A 14 8.81 -5.55 -11.97
C LYS A 14 7.41 -5.58 -11.35
N SER A 15 6.39 -5.30 -12.15
CA SER A 15 5.00 -5.61 -11.79
C SER A 15 4.85 -7.10 -11.47
N PRO A 16 3.98 -7.49 -10.52
CA PRO A 16 3.56 -8.89 -10.43
C PRO A 16 2.87 -9.31 -11.73
N SER A 17 2.99 -10.60 -12.08
CA SER A 17 2.39 -11.18 -13.29
C SER A 17 0.90 -11.48 -13.14
N THR A 18 0.43 -11.66 -11.91
CA THR A 18 -0.98 -11.91 -11.57
C THR A 18 -1.37 -11.07 -10.36
N ILE A 19 -2.69 -10.87 -10.18
CA ILE A 19 -3.18 -10.23 -8.96
C ILE A 19 -2.87 -11.15 -7.78
N PRO A 20 -2.19 -10.67 -6.72
CA PRO A 20 -1.91 -11.48 -5.55
C PRO A 20 -3.19 -11.88 -4.81
N THR A 21 -3.12 -12.95 -4.03
CA THR A 21 -4.22 -13.42 -3.18
C THR A 21 -3.73 -13.62 -1.75
N GLY A 22 -4.56 -13.24 -0.78
CA GLY A 22 -4.34 -13.44 0.64
C GLY A 22 -4.10 -12.15 1.42
N LYS A 23 -3.72 -12.32 2.69
CA LYS A 23 -3.48 -11.21 3.62
C LYS A 23 -2.01 -10.82 3.60
N PHE A 24 -1.76 -9.52 3.56
CA PHE A 24 -0.42 -8.95 3.57
C PHE A 24 -0.29 -7.93 4.69
N GLN A 25 0.68 -8.13 5.56
CA GLN A 25 0.98 -7.24 6.67
C GLN A 25 1.79 -6.03 6.20
N ILE A 26 1.48 -4.85 6.73
CA ILE A 26 2.23 -3.62 6.47
C ILE A 26 3.55 -3.58 7.26
N GLN A 27 4.61 -3.09 6.63
CA GLN A 27 5.85 -2.69 7.27
C GLN A 27 6.29 -1.31 6.77
N TRP A 28 6.49 -0.38 7.72
CA TRP A 28 6.97 0.97 7.41
C TRP A 28 8.44 0.96 7.03
N LEU A 29 8.77 1.65 5.93
CA LEU A 29 10.13 1.74 5.41
C LEU A 29 10.68 3.15 5.58
N GLY A 30 11.98 3.27 5.90
CA GLY A 30 12.67 4.55 6.04
C GLY A 30 13.19 4.82 7.46
N PRO A 31 13.63 6.05 7.76
CA PRO A 31 14.11 6.42 9.09
C PRO A 31 13.05 6.25 10.18
N LYS A 32 13.47 5.97 11.44
CA LYS A 32 12.53 5.73 12.56
C LYS A 32 11.54 6.88 12.77
N TRP A 33 12.00 8.13 12.67
CA TRP A 33 11.14 9.31 12.80
C TRP A 33 10.02 9.34 11.74
N PHE A 34 10.32 8.89 10.51
CA PHE A 34 9.35 8.82 9.42
C PHE A 34 8.33 7.72 9.68
N GLN A 35 8.79 6.52 10.07
CA GLN A 35 7.91 5.40 10.40
C GLN A 35 6.94 5.75 11.53
N TRP A 36 7.44 6.43 12.57
CA TRP A 36 6.64 6.90 13.70
C TRP A 36 5.60 7.93 13.25
N SER A 37 6.01 8.93 12.46
CA SER A 37 5.12 9.97 11.94
C SER A 37 4.03 9.39 11.04
N ALA A 38 4.37 8.46 10.14
CA ALA A 38 3.41 7.76 9.30
C ALA A 38 2.40 6.97 10.13
N LYS A 39 2.88 6.18 11.11
CA LYS A 39 2.01 5.40 11.99
C LYS A 39 1.05 6.28 12.79
N ILE A 40 1.50 7.43 13.31
CA ILE A 40 0.64 8.32 14.09
C ILE A 40 -0.32 9.10 13.21
N GLY A 41 0.18 9.72 12.13
CA GLY A 41 -0.66 10.50 11.21
C GLY A 41 -1.82 9.68 10.65
N LEU A 42 -1.55 8.41 10.31
CA LEU A 42 -2.59 7.51 9.82
C LEU A 42 -3.67 7.19 10.85
N GLN A 43 -3.36 7.18 12.14
CA GLN A 43 -4.40 6.99 13.16
C GLN A 43 -5.43 8.11 13.13
N PHE A 44 -5.00 9.34 12.85
CA PHE A 44 -5.89 10.49 12.67
C PHE A 44 -6.61 10.49 11.31
N LEU A 45 -6.05 9.81 10.32
CA LEU A 45 -6.63 9.66 8.98
C LEU A 45 -7.43 8.37 8.83
N HIS A 46 -8.19 7.98 9.86
CA HIS A 46 -9.08 6.81 9.86
C HIS A 46 -8.39 5.44 9.76
N PHE A 47 -7.07 5.38 9.94
CA PHE A 47 -6.25 4.18 9.87
C PHE A 47 -5.75 3.69 11.25
N ARG A 48 -6.51 3.98 12.32
CA ARG A 48 -6.21 3.46 13.65
C ARG A 48 -6.31 1.93 13.67
N ASN A 49 -5.29 1.26 14.22
CA ASN A 49 -5.15 -0.20 14.25
C ASN A 49 -5.05 -0.87 12.86
N TRP A 50 -4.62 -0.11 11.85
CA TRP A 50 -4.34 -0.68 10.54
C TRP A 50 -3.21 -1.71 10.60
N TRP A 51 -3.48 -2.90 10.06
CA TRP A 51 -2.55 -4.03 10.06
C TRP A 51 -1.98 -4.31 8.67
N GLY A 52 -2.76 -4.10 7.60
CA GLY A 52 -2.30 -4.44 6.26
C GLY A 52 -3.41 -4.46 5.22
N LYS A 53 -3.30 -5.35 4.23
CA LYS A 53 -4.22 -5.43 3.10
C LYS A 53 -4.62 -6.87 2.81
N SER A 54 -5.85 -7.06 2.36
CA SER A 54 -6.41 -8.33 1.88
C SER A 54 -6.59 -8.22 0.39
N PHE A 55 -5.96 -9.09 -0.40
CA PHE A 55 -6.22 -9.20 -1.83
C PHE A 55 -7.07 -10.43 -2.08
N GLN A 56 -8.16 -10.26 -2.81
CA GLN A 56 -9.13 -11.33 -3.04
C GLN A 56 -8.76 -12.20 -4.26
N GLY A 57 -7.63 -11.93 -4.93
CA GLY A 57 -7.23 -12.65 -6.15
C GLY A 57 -8.00 -12.23 -7.41
N ASN A 58 -8.83 -11.21 -7.30
CA ASN A 58 -9.59 -10.58 -8.37
C ASN A 58 -9.39 -9.07 -8.32
N GLU A 59 -10.24 -8.29 -8.98
CA GLU A 59 -10.15 -6.82 -9.04
C GLU A 59 -10.48 -6.11 -7.72
N GLU A 60 -10.52 -6.83 -6.58
CA GLU A 60 -10.86 -6.28 -5.26
C GLU A 60 -9.76 -6.53 -4.21
N ALA A 61 -9.54 -5.49 -3.41
CA ALA A 61 -8.72 -5.55 -2.21
C ALA A 61 -9.35 -4.71 -1.08
N PHE A 62 -8.95 -4.98 0.15
CA PHE A 62 -9.44 -4.28 1.34
C PHE A 62 -8.27 -3.93 2.25
N ASN A 63 -8.39 -2.85 3.03
CA ASN A 63 -7.49 -2.62 4.15
C ASN A 63 -7.96 -3.47 5.34
N LEU A 64 -7.00 -4.14 5.98
CA LEU A 64 -7.22 -4.98 7.14
C LEU A 64 -6.87 -4.21 8.41
N PHE A 65 -7.82 -4.21 9.33
CA PHE A 65 -7.72 -3.63 10.66
C PHE A 65 -7.74 -4.75 11.69
N GLN A 66 -6.79 -4.77 12.61
CA GLN A 66 -6.76 -5.78 13.66
C GLN A 66 -7.23 -5.17 14.97
N ASN A 67 -8.26 -5.76 15.57
CA ASN A 67 -8.66 -5.38 16.90
C ASN A 67 -7.57 -5.83 17.90
N PRO A 68 -6.97 -4.93 18.69
CA PRO A 68 -5.88 -5.28 19.61
C PRO A 68 -6.32 -6.13 20.81
N GLU A 69 -7.61 -6.17 21.15
CA GLU A 69 -8.14 -6.93 22.27
C GLU A 69 -8.52 -8.36 21.87
N THR A 70 -9.22 -8.50 20.74
CA THR A 70 -9.74 -9.80 20.26
C THR A 70 -8.84 -10.45 19.21
N MET A 71 -7.85 -9.72 18.69
CA MET A 71 -6.99 -10.13 17.56
C MET A 71 -7.75 -10.41 16.25
N SER A 72 -9.05 -10.12 16.18
CA SER A 72 -9.88 -10.32 15.00
C SER A 72 -9.59 -9.28 13.92
N PHE A 73 -9.76 -9.68 12.66
CA PHE A 73 -9.60 -8.81 11.50
C PHE A 73 -10.94 -8.23 11.02
N GLU A 74 -10.92 -6.97 10.65
CA GLU A 74 -12.02 -6.27 9.98
C GLU A 74 -11.52 -5.72 8.63
N GLU A 75 -12.27 -5.98 7.57
CA GLU A 75 -12.00 -5.43 6.23
C GLU A 75 -12.72 -4.09 6.06
N LYS A 76 -11.95 -3.03 5.75
CA LYS A 76 -12.48 -1.69 5.47
C LYS A 76 -11.87 -1.12 4.21
N TYR A 77 -12.51 -0.06 3.72
CA TYR A 77 -12.03 0.78 2.62
C TYR A 77 -11.67 -0.07 1.40
N LYS A 78 -12.72 -0.57 0.74
CA LYS A 78 -12.61 -1.31 -0.52
C LYS A 78 -11.74 -0.55 -1.50
N MET A 79 -10.87 -1.27 -2.17
CA MET A 79 -9.99 -0.82 -3.24
C MET A 79 -10.23 -1.66 -4.47
N LEU A 80 -10.14 -1.02 -5.63
CA LEU A 80 -10.11 -1.68 -6.93
C LEU A 80 -8.67 -1.98 -7.29
N VAL A 81 -8.41 -3.23 -7.70
CA VAL A 81 -7.10 -3.71 -8.12
C VAL A 81 -7.01 -3.65 -9.63
N SER A 82 -5.96 -3.06 -10.17
CA SER A 82 -5.73 -3.02 -11.61
C SER A 82 -4.25 -3.03 -11.96
N PHE A 83 -3.94 -3.44 -13.19
CA PHE A 83 -2.62 -3.23 -13.79
C PHE A 83 -2.62 -1.97 -14.64
N GLY A 84 -1.48 -1.27 -14.66
CA GLY A 84 -1.31 -0.09 -15.49
C GLY A 84 0.14 0.35 -15.58
N ASN A 85 0.39 1.44 -16.29
CA ASN A 85 1.72 2.06 -16.33
C ASN A 85 1.88 3.07 -15.19
N SER A 86 3.01 2.99 -14.50
CA SER A 86 3.38 3.89 -13.42
C SER A 86 3.49 5.33 -13.90
N PRO A 87 2.86 6.31 -13.24
CA PRO A 87 3.14 7.72 -13.50
C PRO A 87 4.50 8.16 -12.94
N ILE A 88 5.21 7.30 -12.18
CA ILE A 88 6.54 7.58 -11.63
C ILE A 88 7.63 7.33 -12.68
N ASP A 89 7.51 6.27 -13.49
CA ASP A 89 8.56 5.87 -14.45
C ASP A 89 8.06 5.24 -15.77
N GLY A 90 6.74 5.21 -16.00
CA GLY A 90 6.12 4.67 -17.21
C GLY A 90 6.07 3.14 -17.29
N LYS A 91 6.63 2.40 -16.34
CA LYS A 91 6.68 0.92 -16.40
C LYS A 91 5.44 0.28 -15.76
N PRO A 92 5.10 -0.96 -16.13
CA PRO A 92 3.98 -1.68 -15.54
C PRO A 92 4.08 -1.77 -14.01
N SER A 93 2.94 -1.60 -13.34
CA SER A 93 2.76 -1.75 -11.89
C SER A 93 1.35 -2.28 -11.58
N LEU A 94 1.19 -2.82 -10.37
CA LEU A 94 -0.11 -3.13 -9.78
C LEU A 94 -0.60 -1.92 -8.97
N PHE A 95 -1.87 -1.57 -9.10
CA PHE A 95 -2.46 -0.42 -8.40
C PHE A 95 -3.61 -0.85 -7.52
N LEU A 96 -3.75 -0.16 -6.39
CA LEU A 96 -4.94 -0.15 -5.56
C LEU A 96 -5.53 1.26 -5.52
N HIS A 97 -6.76 1.36 -6.00
CA HIS A 97 -7.53 2.60 -5.98
C HIS A 97 -8.64 2.50 -4.96
N TYR A 98 -8.61 3.38 -3.95
CA TYR A 98 -9.72 3.52 -3.01
C TYR A 98 -11.01 3.88 -3.73
N THR A 99 -12.10 3.21 -3.37
CA THR A 99 -13.42 3.59 -3.88
C THR A 99 -13.89 4.91 -3.24
N LYS A 100 -14.93 5.52 -3.81
CA LYS A 100 -15.52 6.78 -3.29
C LYS A 100 -16.08 6.65 -1.86
N GLN A 101 -16.31 5.43 -1.38
CA GLN A 101 -16.80 5.14 -0.03
C GLN A 101 -15.70 5.22 1.03
N ALA A 102 -14.42 5.23 0.65
CA ALA A 102 -13.34 5.44 1.60
C ALA A 102 -13.39 6.86 2.18
N PRO A 103 -13.06 7.06 3.46
CA PRO A 103 -13.11 8.39 4.07
C PRO A 103 -12.07 9.30 3.44
N PHE A 104 -12.31 10.61 3.48
CA PHE A 104 -11.32 11.59 3.06
C PHE A 104 -10.00 11.40 3.84
N PRO A 105 -8.81 11.47 3.20
CA PRO A 105 -8.54 11.82 1.80
C PRO A 105 -8.39 10.62 0.86
N TRP A 106 -8.66 9.40 1.32
CA TRP A 106 -8.26 8.15 0.65
C TRP A 106 -8.74 7.98 -0.79
N PRO A 107 -9.95 8.41 -1.21
CA PRO A 107 -10.35 8.36 -2.61
C PRO A 107 -9.42 9.14 -3.58
N TYR A 108 -8.56 10.02 -3.07
CA TYR A 108 -7.58 10.78 -3.85
C TYR A 108 -6.18 10.16 -3.84
N PHE A 109 -5.96 9.13 -3.03
CA PHE A 109 -4.70 8.40 -2.95
C PHE A 109 -4.72 7.15 -3.82
N VAL A 110 -3.52 6.70 -4.16
CA VAL A 110 -3.28 5.42 -4.82
C VAL A 110 -2.12 4.74 -4.12
N ASP A 111 -2.23 3.43 -3.98
CA ASP A 111 -1.11 2.59 -3.58
C ASP A 111 -0.64 1.79 -4.81
N GLU A 112 0.61 1.99 -5.20
CA GLU A 112 1.23 1.34 -6.36
C GLU A 112 2.26 0.30 -5.90
N PHE A 113 2.29 -0.89 -6.49
CA PHE A 113 3.09 -2.01 -6.05
C PHE A 113 3.92 -2.66 -7.15
N ARG A 114 5.10 -3.12 -6.75
CA ARG A 114 5.97 -4.01 -7.53
C ARG A 114 6.57 -5.11 -6.67
N VAL A 115 6.97 -6.21 -7.30
CA VAL A 115 7.51 -7.38 -6.61
C VAL A 115 8.91 -7.07 -6.11
N LEU A 116 9.09 -7.09 -4.80
CA LEU A 116 10.42 -7.02 -4.17
C LEU A 116 11.09 -8.39 -4.18
N LYS A 117 10.34 -9.41 -3.78
CA LYS A 117 10.65 -10.85 -3.86
C LYS A 117 9.36 -11.64 -3.67
N GLU A 118 9.44 -12.96 -3.69
CA GLU A 118 8.28 -13.81 -3.44
C GLU A 118 7.60 -13.47 -2.11
N GLY A 119 6.28 -13.25 -2.16
CA GLY A 119 5.47 -12.88 -1.00
C GLY A 119 5.68 -11.44 -0.48
N GLU A 120 6.51 -10.62 -1.10
CA GLU A 120 6.76 -9.24 -0.67
C GLU A 120 6.60 -8.23 -1.82
N LEU A 121 5.77 -7.22 -1.59
CA LEU A 121 5.57 -6.12 -2.54
C LEU A 121 6.07 -4.80 -1.93
N LEU A 122 6.94 -4.12 -2.66
CA LEU A 122 7.31 -2.75 -2.34
C LEU A 122 6.22 -1.82 -2.90
N GLY A 123 5.61 -1.06 -2.01
CA GLY A 123 4.54 -0.12 -2.28
C GLY A 123 5.00 1.32 -2.29
N MET A 124 4.33 2.14 -3.10
CA MET A 124 4.42 3.60 -3.11
C MET A 124 3.01 4.16 -2.91
N SER A 125 2.79 4.89 -1.81
CA SER A 125 1.52 5.58 -1.56
C SER A 125 1.66 7.06 -1.91
N TYR A 126 0.74 7.60 -2.71
CA TYR A 126 0.75 9.02 -3.09
C TYR A 126 -0.65 9.56 -3.46
N PRO A 127 -0.84 10.90 -3.37
CA PRO A 127 -1.98 11.54 -4.00
C PRO A 127 -1.89 11.40 -5.53
N ARG A 128 -2.99 11.03 -6.19
CA ARG A 128 -3.04 10.78 -7.65
C ARG A 128 -2.49 11.93 -8.49
N PHE A 129 -2.65 13.17 -8.05
CA PHE A 129 -2.18 14.38 -8.74
C PHE A 129 -0.70 14.72 -8.46
N ALA A 130 -0.05 14.05 -7.51
CA ALA A 130 1.34 14.30 -7.13
C ALA A 130 2.15 13.01 -6.90
N PRO A 131 2.36 12.16 -7.94
CA PRO A 131 3.14 10.93 -7.83
C PRO A 131 4.58 11.13 -7.30
N ILE A 132 5.16 12.30 -7.53
CA ILE A 132 6.50 12.65 -7.04
C ILE A 132 6.62 12.59 -5.50
N LEU A 133 5.49 12.77 -4.79
CA LEU A 133 5.39 12.70 -3.34
C LEU A 133 5.25 11.27 -2.79
N ALA A 134 5.39 10.24 -3.64
CA ALA A 134 5.36 8.83 -3.24
C ALA A 134 6.10 8.54 -1.94
N LEU A 135 5.46 7.82 -1.05
CA LEU A 135 6.05 7.35 0.20
C LEU A 135 6.16 5.83 0.19
N PRO A 136 7.36 5.27 0.45
CA PRO A 136 7.59 3.84 0.37
C PRO A 136 7.02 3.13 1.60
N PHE A 137 6.46 1.95 1.36
CA PHE A 137 6.09 1.01 2.40
C PHE A 137 6.22 -0.41 1.86
N LEU A 138 6.34 -1.41 2.73
CA LEU A 138 6.41 -2.81 2.36
C LEU A 138 5.13 -3.50 2.77
N ILE A 139 4.66 -4.44 1.96
CA ILE A 139 3.68 -5.42 2.40
C ILE A 139 4.22 -6.84 2.23
N ARG A 140 4.05 -7.67 3.26
CA ARG A 140 4.53 -9.06 3.28
C ARG A 140 3.35 -10.00 3.48
N LYS A 141 3.27 -11.05 2.67
CA LYS A 141 2.26 -12.10 2.80
C LYS A 141 2.38 -12.77 4.17
N SER A 142 1.25 -12.85 4.87
CA SER A 142 1.14 -13.53 6.17
C SER A 142 0.75 -14.99 6.01
#